data_AF-A0A6I9P473-F1
#
_entry.id   AF-A0A6I9P473-F1
#
_cell.length_a   1.000
_cell.length_b   1.000
_cell.length_c   1.000
_cell.angle_alpha   90.00
_cell.angle_beta   90.00
_cell.angle_gamma   90.00
#
_symmetry.space_group_name_H-M   'P 1'
#
loop_
_entity.id
_entity.type
_entity.pdbx_description
1 polymer ?
#
loop_
_entity_poly.entity_id
_entity_poly.type
_entity_poly.pdbx_seq_one_letter_code
_entity_poly.pdbx_strand_id
1 'polypeptide(L)'
;MENEEGRKEYLVFPPSKSQCPASSQKGRKIPLKGNGRRIDYMLYSDEGLQPDWKLDIEEFSFVTQLAGLTDHLSVAMRLAVSTGEEEP
;
A
#
# COMPACT_ATOMS: atom_id res chain seq x y z
N MET A 1 -16.87 -5.67 -14.70
CA MET A 1 -15.43 -5.94 -14.81
C MET A 1 -14.70 -4.75 -14.23
N GLU A 2 -13.59 -4.95 -13.51
CA GLU A 2 -12.80 -3.84 -12.98
C GLU A 2 -12.26 -2.93 -14.08
N ASN A 3 -12.21 -1.62 -13.82
CA ASN A 3 -11.72 -0.59 -14.74
C ASN A 3 -10.19 -0.50 -14.66
N GLU A 4 -9.51 -0.65 -15.79
CA GLU A 4 -8.04 -0.64 -15.89
C GLU A 4 -7.44 0.73 -15.50
N GLU A 5 -8.16 1.81 -15.76
CA GLU A 5 -7.79 3.17 -15.34
C GLU A 5 -7.87 3.36 -13.83
N GLY A 6 -8.96 2.93 -13.20
CA GLY A 6 -9.15 3.04 -11.74
C GLY A 6 -8.13 2.24 -10.95
N ARG A 7 -7.61 1.15 -11.52
CA ARG A 7 -6.54 0.36 -10.91
C ARG A 7 -5.28 1.17 -10.64
N LYS A 8 -4.98 2.18 -11.47
CA LYS A 8 -3.74 2.98 -11.36
C LYS A 8 -3.68 3.84 -10.10
N GLU A 9 -4.82 4.20 -9.53
CA GLU A 9 -4.91 4.98 -8.29
C GLU A 9 -4.45 4.18 -7.06
N TYR A 10 -4.60 2.85 -7.12
CA TYR A 10 -4.21 1.95 -6.03
C TYR A 10 -2.81 1.37 -6.20
N LEU A 11 -2.20 1.50 -7.39
CA LEU A 11 -0.84 1.02 -7.65
C LEU A 11 0.19 1.94 -6.99
N VAL A 12 0.73 1.51 -5.85
CA VAL A 12 1.89 2.18 -5.25
C VAL A 12 3.16 1.61 -5.86
N PHE A 13 3.82 2.44 -6.67
CA PHE A 13 5.16 2.16 -7.15
C PHE A 13 6.17 2.41 -6.02
N PRO A 14 7.23 1.60 -5.90
CA PRO A 14 8.31 1.87 -4.95
C PRO A 14 8.84 3.30 -5.17
N PRO A 15 9.06 4.11 -4.12
CA PRO A 15 9.65 5.43 -4.28
C PRO A 15 11.08 5.25 -4.80
N SER A 16 11.29 5.44 -6.10
CA SER A 16 12.60 5.28 -6.70
C SER A 16 13.47 6.47 -6.33
N LYS A 17 14.52 6.25 -5.53
CA LYS A 17 15.56 7.26 -5.23
C LYS A 17 16.62 7.35 -6.34
N SER A 18 16.24 7.31 -7.62
CA SER A 18 17.20 7.66 -8.68
C SER A 18 16.52 8.27 -9.90
N GLN A 19 16.66 9.58 -10.05
CA GLN A 19 16.56 10.23 -11.36
C GLN A 19 17.60 9.58 -12.28
N CYS A 20 17.15 8.98 -13.39
CA CYS A 20 18.02 8.70 -14.53
C CYS A 20 17.26 9.13 -15.79
N PRO A 21 17.79 10.10 -16.56
CA PRO A 21 17.20 10.47 -17.83
C PRO A 21 17.53 9.39 -18.87
N ALA A 22 16.56 9.13 -19.75
CA ALA A 22 16.63 8.30 -20.95
C ALA A 22 16.77 6.77 -20.75
N SER A 23 15.82 6.01 -21.31
CA SER A 23 16.09 5.36 -22.59
C SER A 23 14.89 4.53 -23.07
N SER A 24 14.41 4.90 -24.25
CA SER A 24 13.62 4.06 -25.13
C SER A 24 14.26 2.68 -25.31
N GLN A 25 13.63 1.61 -24.83
CA GLN A 25 13.88 0.26 -25.33
C GLN A 25 12.57 -0.50 -25.46
N LYS A 26 12.06 -0.56 -26.71
CA LYS A 26 11.04 -1.53 -27.13
C LYS A 26 11.54 -2.94 -26.77
N GLY A 27 10.71 -3.72 -26.08
CA GLY A 27 10.80 -5.18 -26.08
C GLY A 27 11.63 -5.87 -24.97
N ARG A 28 12.29 -5.15 -24.07
CA ARG A 28 12.84 -5.77 -22.84
C ARG A 28 11.91 -5.50 -21.67
N LYS A 29 11.46 -6.56 -20.98
CA LYS A 29 10.80 -6.44 -19.67
C LYS A 29 11.80 -5.76 -18.76
N ILE A 30 11.65 -4.44 -18.59
CA ILE A 30 12.46 -3.62 -17.71
C ILE A 30 12.38 -4.31 -16.34
N PRO A 31 13.50 -4.77 -15.74
CA PRO A 31 13.48 -5.19 -14.36
C PRO A 31 12.94 -3.99 -13.58
N LEU A 32 11.78 -4.15 -12.94
CA LEU A 32 11.16 -3.06 -12.18
C LEU A 32 12.23 -2.56 -11.21
N LYS A 33 12.84 -1.41 -11.51
CA LYS A 33 13.87 -0.77 -10.67
C LYS A 33 13.17 -0.30 -9.40
N GLY A 34 13.02 -1.21 -8.44
CA GLY A 34 12.27 -1.00 -7.20
C GLY A 34 12.21 -2.27 -6.35
N ASN A 35 11.58 -2.20 -5.18
CA ASN A 35 11.53 -3.28 -4.18
C ASN A 35 10.61 -4.47 -4.55
N GLY A 36 10.51 -4.81 -5.84
CA GLY A 36 9.58 -5.82 -6.34
C GLY A 36 8.17 -5.29 -6.62
N ARG A 37 7.22 -6.21 -6.85
CA ARG A 37 5.81 -5.89 -7.14
C ARG A 37 4.99 -5.99 -5.85
N ARG A 38 4.41 -4.87 -5.39
CA ARG A 38 3.37 -4.91 -4.35
C ARG A 38 2.03 -5.21 -5.03
N ILE A 39 1.52 -6.43 -4.88
CA ILE A 39 0.25 -6.86 -5.50
C ILE A 39 -0.84 -7.18 -4.48
N ASP A 40 -0.48 -7.21 -3.19
CA ASP A 40 -1.39 -7.36 -2.07
C ASP A 40 -1.57 -6.00 -1.39
N TYR A 41 -2.83 -5.60 -1.17
CA TYR A 41 -3.19 -4.26 -0.72
C TYR A 41 -4.09 -4.31 0.52
N MET A 42 -3.86 -3.38 1.44
CA MET A 42 -4.77 -3.02 2.53
C MET A 42 -4.99 -1.51 2.48
N LEU A 43 -6.25 -1.11 2.38
CA LEU A 43 -6.68 0.28 2.25
C LEU A 43 -7.67 0.60 3.38
N TYR A 44 -7.73 1.86 3.77
CA TYR A 44 -8.70 2.37 4.72
C TYR A 44 -9.23 3.73 4.22
N SER A 45 -10.40 4.13 4.71
CA SER A 45 -11.00 5.44 4.45
C SER A 45 -11.56 5.98 5.76
N ASP A 46 -11.44 7.29 5.94
CA ASP A 46 -12.09 8.04 7.02
C ASP A 46 -13.38 8.73 6.56
N GLU A 47 -13.74 8.59 5.27
CA GLU A 47 -15.00 9.12 4.73
C GLU A 47 -16.21 8.47 5.42
N GLY A 48 -17.09 9.30 5.97
CA GLY A 48 -18.31 8.85 6.64
C GLY A 48 -18.11 8.40 8.10
N LEU A 49 -16.91 8.59 8.67
CA LEU A 49 -16.72 8.48 10.13
C LEU A 49 -17.52 9.56 10.86
N GLN A 50 -17.91 9.26 12.11
CA GLN A 50 -18.49 10.29 12.96
C GLN A 50 -17.49 11.42 13.18
N PRO A 51 -17.93 12.70 13.24
CA PRO A 51 -17.02 13.84 13.33
C PRO A 51 -16.04 13.79 14.50
N ASP A 52 -16.45 13.16 15.61
CA ASP A 52 -15.65 13.04 16.83
C ASP A 52 -14.78 11.78 16.85
N TRP A 53 -14.84 10.96 15.80
CA TRP A 53 -14.02 9.76 15.68
C TRP A 53 -12.76 10.11 14.90
N LYS A 54 -11.62 9.76 15.48
CA LYS A 54 -10.32 9.84 14.82
C LYS A 54 -9.84 8.45 14.48
N LEU A 55 -9.33 8.29 13.26
CA LEU A 55 -8.78 7.06 12.74
C LEU A 55 -7.31 7.30 12.37
N ASP A 56 -6.38 6.60 13.03
CA ASP A 56 -4.95 6.70 12.76
C ASP A 56 -4.40 5.31 12.37
N ILE A 57 -3.41 5.28 11.46
CA ILE A 57 -2.63 4.05 11.23
C ILE A 57 -1.63 3.91 12.36
N GLU A 58 -1.84 2.94 13.24
CA GLU A 58 -0.95 2.65 14.36
C GLU A 58 0.25 1.80 13.92
N GLU A 59 0.01 0.82 13.03
CA GLU A 59 1.07 -0.04 12.49
C GLU A 59 0.77 -0.46 11.05
N PHE A 60 1.83 -0.61 10.26
CA PHE A 60 1.79 -1.25 8.96
C PHE A 60 3.01 -2.17 8.82
N SER A 61 2.81 -3.44 8.43
CA SER A 61 3.90 -4.41 8.37
C SER A 61 3.77 -5.40 7.21
N PHE A 62 4.93 -5.88 6.76
CA PHE A 62 5.07 -7.02 5.86
C PHE A 62 5.51 -8.23 6.68
N VAL A 63 4.73 -9.31 6.64
CA VAL A 63 4.91 -10.49 7.50
C VAL A 63 5.67 -11.58 6.74
N THR A 64 6.82 -11.99 7.27
CA THR A 64 7.68 -13.02 6.67
C THR A 64 7.58 -14.38 7.36
N GLN A 65 6.78 -14.49 8.43
CA GLN A 65 6.63 -15.74 9.20
C GLN A 65 6.05 -16.91 8.38
N LEU A 66 5.42 -16.63 7.23
CA LEU A 66 4.89 -17.63 6.30
C LEU A 66 5.86 -17.97 5.15
N ALA A 67 7.13 -17.54 5.24
CA ALA A 67 8.13 -17.86 4.23
C ALA A 67 8.25 -19.37 4.00
N GLY A 68 8.15 -19.79 2.73
CA GLY A 68 8.18 -21.20 2.33
C GLY A 68 6.83 -21.91 2.37
N LEU A 69 5.78 -21.29 2.89
CA LEU A 69 4.41 -21.82 2.88
C LEU A 69 3.53 -21.20 1.79
N THR A 70 3.89 -19.99 1.34
CA THR A 70 3.23 -19.27 0.24
C THR A 70 4.28 -18.49 -0.56
N ASP A 71 3.93 -18.16 -1.81
CA ASP A 71 4.67 -17.30 -2.73
C ASP A 71 4.33 -15.80 -2.58
N HIS A 72 3.46 -15.44 -1.63
CA HIS A 72 3.13 -14.05 -1.29
C HIS A 72 3.67 -13.62 0.08
N LEU A 73 3.93 -12.30 0.24
CA LEU A 73 4.22 -11.70 1.55
C LEU A 73 2.92 -11.13 2.12
N SER A 74 2.49 -11.61 3.28
CA SER A 74 1.28 -11.06 3.92
C SER A 74 1.51 -9.61 4.33
N VAL A 75 0.47 -8.80 4.17
CA VAL A 75 0.44 -7.40 4.58
C VAL A 75 -0.49 -7.29 5.78
N ALA A 76 -0.12 -6.51 6.79
CA ALA A 76 -0.93 -6.24 7.96
C ALA A 76 -0.99 -4.73 8.26
N MET A 77 -2.12 -4.28 8.78
CA MET A 77 -2.37 -2.90 9.18
C MET A 77 -3.14 -2.90 10.50
N ARG A 78 -2.73 -2.06 11.46
CA ARG A 78 -3.48 -1.76 12.68
C ARG A 78 -3.97 -0.32 12.63
N LEU A 79 -5.27 -0.15 12.80
CA LEU A 79 -5.93 1.15 12.88
C LEU A 79 -6.30 1.44 14.33
N ALA A 80 -5.86 2.58 14.85
CA ALA A 80 -6.32 3.12 16.12
C ALA A 80 -7.56 3.96 15.88
N VAL A 81 -8.64 3.65 16.61
CA VAL A 81 -9.91 4.40 16.58
C VAL A 81 -10.09 5.05 17.95
N SER A 82 -10.20 6.36 17.99
CA SER A 82 -10.54 7.09 19.22
C SER A 82 -11.82 7.88 19.02
N THR A 83 -12.74 7.77 19.97
CA THR A 83 -13.94 8.60 20.08
C THR A 83 -13.60 9.75 21.01
N GLY A 84 -13.82 11.01 20.62
CA GLY A 84 -13.40 12.24 21.32
C GLY A 84 -13.95 12.47 22.75
N GLU A 85 -14.34 11.43 23.47
CA GLU A 85 -14.62 11.43 24.90
C GLU A 85 -13.29 11.43 25.68
N GLU A 86 -12.57 12.54 25.65
CA GLU A 86 -11.62 12.87 26.71
C GLU A 86 -12.44 13.56 27.81
N GLU A 87 -12.96 12.78 28.76
CA GLU A 87 -13.70 13.33 29.91
C GLU A 87 -12.78 14.19 30.82
N PRO A 88 -13.36 15.21 31.50
CA PRO A 88 -12.68 16.39 32.05
C PRO A 88 -11.79 16.18 33.29
#